data_AF-A0A387BB60-F1
#
_entry.id   AF-A0A387BB60-F1
#
_cell.length_a   1.000
_cell.length_b   1.000
_cell.length_c   1.000
_cell.angle_alpha   90.00
_cell.angle_beta   90.00
_cell.angle_gamma   90.00
#
_symmetry.space_group_name_H-M   'P 1'
#
loop_
_entity.id
_entity.type
_entity.pdbx_description
1 polymer ?
#
loop_
_entity_poly.entity_id
_entity_poly.type
_entity_poly.pdbx_seq_one_letter_code
_entity_poly.pdbx_strand_id
1 'polypeptide(L)'
;MSMPSAPRPPIGAMMRHGRSVLEMAIATVVGVLATAGFQLVAINGLSPEDFGLLAAFLAVINVVSVGSAALRTSVAVTVAEGGTVTPARRLRDGTLLEAIVLGGAAAAVLLLASPLLATLLDADVRAVFATAAAALPYFLFARAQGILQGRGRARAVVWWTTGSQVAVLLFAMVVLLSQGGVDGLLLVVVVVTLAFTAGSTWHASRGMAPLSARAFTSGGVVVLAITIGFAWLTSADVIFVRAGVGGDDAGAYAAAGVLVKALLIVPATLGLYLLPRFVGRRDDAAMTRLGVNVILAITVLCGLLMVLATWLFGPWLVGVLYPESYALTSQLLPWMALMWLPWAAAQGVLVRITAARSRAGMVIVLLVVALQTAVALLTLHDLEAFMLGYGLTGLAALIALFAVHAATSRTLPPIV
;
A
#
# COMPACT_ATOMS: atom_id res chain seq x y z
N MET A 1 35.06 -28.12 -31.66
CA MET A 1 33.66 -27.74 -31.88
C MET A 1 33.46 -26.34 -31.32
N SER A 2 33.51 -25.33 -32.18
CA SER A 2 33.36 -23.91 -31.81
C SER A 2 31.89 -23.58 -31.60
N MET A 3 31.50 -23.11 -30.41
CA MET A 3 30.15 -22.61 -30.19
C MET A 3 29.91 -21.36 -31.05
N PRO A 4 28.80 -21.29 -31.80
CA PRO A 4 28.45 -20.10 -32.57
C PRO A 4 28.23 -18.91 -31.62
N SER A 5 28.94 -17.82 -31.86
CA SER A 5 28.80 -16.55 -31.13
C SER A 5 27.36 -16.04 -31.28
N ALA A 6 26.63 -15.93 -30.16
CA ALA A 6 25.29 -15.39 -30.15
C ALA A 6 25.28 -13.95 -30.72
N PRO A 7 24.35 -13.62 -31.63
CA PRO A 7 24.28 -12.29 -32.23
C PRO A 7 24.04 -11.23 -31.16
N ARG A 8 24.90 -10.20 -31.14
CA ARG A 8 24.72 -9.05 -30.24
C ARG A 8 23.39 -8.37 -30.57
N PRO A 9 22.52 -8.09 -29.58
CA PRO A 9 21.26 -7.43 -29.83
C PRO A 9 21.50 -6.05 -30.46
N PRO A 10 20.71 -5.65 -31.47
CA PRO A 10 20.91 -4.37 -32.15
C PRO A 10 20.68 -3.21 -31.17
N ILE A 11 21.59 -2.23 -31.18
CA ILE A 11 21.62 -1.05 -30.28
C ILE A 11 20.26 -0.32 -30.23
N GLY A 12 19.52 -0.30 -31.34
CA GLY A 12 18.17 0.29 -31.43
C GLY A 12 17.08 -0.43 -30.60
N ALA A 13 17.28 -1.69 -30.21
CA ALA A 13 16.37 -2.39 -29.31
C ALA A 13 16.57 -1.93 -27.85
N MET A 14 17.81 -1.71 -27.41
CA MET A 14 18.11 -1.18 -26.07
C MET A 14 17.57 0.25 -25.90
N MET A 15 17.74 1.12 -26.90
CA MET A 15 17.24 2.50 -26.83
C MET A 15 15.71 2.60 -26.72
N ARG A 16 14.97 1.72 -27.42
CA ARG A 16 13.50 1.67 -27.32
C ARG A 16 13.01 1.21 -25.94
N HIS A 17 13.70 0.26 -25.31
CA HIS A 17 13.39 -0.17 -23.94
C HIS A 17 13.71 0.93 -22.92
N GLY A 18 14.84 1.64 -23.09
CA GLY A 18 15.24 2.74 -22.21
C GLY A 18 14.18 3.86 -22.13
N ARG A 19 13.65 4.28 -23.28
CA ARG A 19 12.61 5.33 -23.34
C ARG A 19 11.32 4.91 -22.61
N SER A 20 10.87 3.67 -22.80
CA SER A 20 9.67 3.17 -22.11
C SER A 20 9.85 3.07 -20.60
N VAL A 21 11.04 2.65 -20.13
CA VAL A 21 11.35 2.56 -18.70
C VAL A 21 11.40 3.95 -18.07
N LEU A 22 12.07 4.90 -18.73
CA LEU A 22 12.14 6.29 -18.27
C LEU A 22 10.74 6.92 -18.17
N GLU A 23 9.90 6.71 -19.18
CA GLU A 23 8.53 7.23 -19.16
C GLU A 23 7.71 6.66 -17.99
N MET A 24 7.79 5.35 -17.75
CA MET A 24 7.11 4.71 -16.60
C MET A 24 7.65 5.23 -15.27
N ALA A 25 8.96 5.46 -15.16
CA ALA A 25 9.58 6.04 -13.98
C ALA A 25 9.06 7.46 -13.71
N ILE A 26 9.03 8.33 -14.73
CA ILE A 26 8.51 9.70 -14.63
C ILE A 26 7.04 9.67 -14.20
N ALA A 27 6.20 8.88 -14.87
CA ALA A 27 4.78 8.80 -14.53
C ALA A 27 4.56 8.28 -13.10
N THR A 28 5.38 7.33 -12.64
CA THR A 28 5.31 6.84 -11.25
C THR A 28 5.70 7.94 -10.25
N VAL A 29 6.78 8.68 -10.52
CA VAL A 29 7.20 9.83 -9.68
C VAL A 29 6.10 10.88 -9.62
N VAL A 30 5.49 11.23 -10.76
CA VAL A 30 4.35 12.16 -10.80
C VAL A 30 3.18 11.65 -9.95
N GLY A 31 2.86 10.35 -10.01
CA GLY A 31 1.78 9.76 -9.21
C GLY A 31 2.05 9.79 -7.71
N VAL A 32 3.29 9.52 -7.30
CA VAL A 32 3.75 9.65 -5.91
C VAL A 32 3.66 11.10 -5.44
N LEU A 33 4.18 12.04 -6.23
CA LEU A 33 4.13 13.46 -5.91
C LEU A 33 2.68 13.98 -5.86
N ALA A 34 1.79 13.48 -6.72
CA ALA A 34 0.38 13.82 -6.68
C ALA A 34 -0.30 13.32 -5.40
N THR A 35 0.05 12.11 -4.95
CA THR A 35 -0.48 11.54 -3.70
C THR A 35 0.02 12.33 -2.49
N ALA A 36 1.31 12.66 -2.44
CA ALA A 36 1.87 13.52 -1.39
C ALA A 36 1.27 14.93 -1.43
N GLY A 37 1.14 15.51 -2.62
CA GLY A 37 0.50 16.80 -2.85
C GLY A 37 -0.95 16.82 -2.37
N PHE A 38 -1.71 15.74 -2.58
CA PHE A 38 -3.08 15.63 -2.06
C PHE A 38 -3.12 15.71 -0.54
N GLN A 39 -2.22 14.99 0.14
CA GLN A 39 -2.12 15.04 1.59
C GLN A 39 -1.72 16.44 2.08
N LEU A 40 -0.73 17.08 1.45
CA LEU A 40 -0.31 18.44 1.82
C LEU A 40 -1.42 19.47 1.60
N VAL A 41 -2.14 19.38 0.48
CA VAL A 41 -3.28 20.24 0.17
C VAL A 41 -4.41 20.03 1.18
N ALA A 42 -4.70 18.79 1.56
CA ALA A 42 -5.70 18.49 2.58
C ALA A 42 -5.30 19.03 3.97
N ILE A 43 -4.04 18.86 4.39
CA ILE A 43 -3.52 19.41 5.66
C ILE A 43 -3.62 20.95 5.68
N ASN A 44 -3.33 21.61 4.56
CA ASN A 44 -3.41 23.08 4.47
C ASN A 44 -4.84 23.61 4.34
N GLY A 45 -5.78 22.79 3.85
CA GLY A 45 -7.17 23.18 3.63
C GLY A 45 -8.14 22.78 4.75
N LEU A 46 -7.71 21.95 5.70
CA LEU A 46 -8.55 21.42 6.78
C LEU A 46 -7.97 21.74 8.16
N SER A 47 -8.86 21.84 9.16
CA SER A 47 -8.45 21.84 10.56
C SER A 47 -7.78 20.50 10.92
N PRO A 48 -6.95 20.46 11.98
CA PRO A 48 -6.38 19.20 12.47
C PRO A 48 -7.45 18.13 12.74
N GLU A 49 -8.56 18.50 13.36
CA GLU A 49 -9.71 17.62 13.58
C GLU A 49 -10.24 16.97 12.29
N ASP A 50 -10.56 17.79 11.28
CA ASP A 50 -11.09 17.34 10.00
C ASP A 50 -10.07 16.48 9.24
N PHE A 51 -8.79 16.86 9.29
CA PHE A 51 -7.74 16.09 8.64
C PHE A 51 -7.51 14.74 9.33
N GLY A 52 -7.59 14.69 10.67
CA GLY A 52 -7.53 13.44 11.43
C GLY A 52 -8.66 12.48 11.04
N LEU A 53 -9.87 13.01 10.85
CA LEU A 53 -11.01 12.25 10.37
C LEU A 53 -10.80 11.73 8.94
N LEU A 54 -10.39 12.61 8.01
CA LEU A 54 -10.07 12.24 6.64
C LEU A 54 -9.00 11.14 6.60
N ALA A 55 -7.92 11.31 7.37
CA ALA A 55 -6.80 10.39 7.41
C ALA A 55 -7.22 9.00 7.94
N ALA A 56 -8.12 8.92 8.91
CA ALA A 56 -8.67 7.65 9.39
C ALA A 56 -9.47 6.92 8.27
N PHE A 57 -10.30 7.63 7.51
CA PHE A 57 -11.00 7.02 6.37
C PHE A 57 -10.04 6.63 5.24
N LEU A 58 -9.05 7.46 4.93
CA LEU A 58 -8.02 7.12 3.95
C LEU A 58 -7.19 5.91 4.39
N ALA A 59 -6.95 5.72 5.69
CA ALA A 59 -6.31 4.53 6.23
C ALA A 59 -7.15 3.27 5.98
N VAL A 60 -8.46 3.33 6.20
CA VAL A 60 -9.39 2.23 5.84
C VAL A 60 -9.34 1.94 4.33
N ILE A 61 -9.41 2.98 3.50
CA ILE A 61 -9.30 2.87 2.04
C ILE A 61 -7.95 2.27 1.64
N ASN A 62 -6.86 2.62 2.32
CA ASN A 62 -5.54 2.08 2.05
C ASN A 62 -5.48 0.57 2.31
N VAL A 63 -6.12 0.07 3.38
CA VAL A 63 -6.22 -1.39 3.64
C VAL A 63 -6.93 -2.10 2.49
N VAL A 64 -8.04 -1.54 2.01
CA VAL A 64 -8.80 -2.07 0.86
C VAL A 64 -7.96 -2.04 -0.42
N SER A 65 -7.30 -0.92 -0.68
CA SER A 65 -6.43 -0.70 -1.84
C SER A 65 -5.27 -1.71 -1.87
N VAL A 66 -4.59 -1.93 -0.75
CA VAL A 66 -3.50 -2.91 -0.64
C VAL A 66 -4.01 -4.34 -0.82
N GLY A 67 -5.18 -4.68 -0.28
CA GLY A 67 -5.84 -5.96 -0.57
C GLY A 67 -6.15 -6.15 -2.07
N SER A 68 -6.62 -5.10 -2.74
CA SER A 68 -6.88 -5.14 -4.18
C SER A 68 -5.60 -5.36 -5.01
N ALA A 69 -4.44 -4.88 -4.57
CA ALA A 69 -3.16 -5.07 -5.26
C ALA A 69 -2.72 -6.55 -5.34
N ALA A 70 -3.13 -7.38 -4.36
CA ALA A 70 -2.92 -8.83 -4.42
C ALA A 70 -3.75 -9.47 -5.55
N LEU A 71 -5.02 -9.09 -5.69
CA LEU A 71 -5.87 -9.51 -6.82
C LEU A 71 -5.24 -9.07 -8.15
N ARG A 72 -4.79 -7.81 -8.27
CA ARG A 72 -4.12 -7.29 -9.47
C ARG A 72 -2.98 -8.19 -9.92
N THR A 73 -2.11 -8.56 -8.98
CA THR A 73 -0.94 -9.41 -9.25
C THR A 73 -1.38 -10.80 -9.71
N SER A 74 -2.37 -11.39 -9.03
CA SER A 74 -2.88 -12.73 -9.38
C SER A 74 -3.51 -12.77 -10.77
N VAL A 75 -4.31 -11.76 -11.11
CA VAL A 75 -4.91 -11.60 -12.44
C VAL A 75 -3.83 -11.40 -13.50
N ALA A 76 -2.80 -10.60 -13.22
CA ALA A 76 -1.69 -10.38 -14.15
C ALA A 76 -0.95 -11.68 -14.49
N VAL A 77 -0.65 -12.52 -13.50
CA VAL A 77 -0.01 -13.83 -13.73
C VAL A 77 -0.93 -14.74 -14.54
N THR A 78 -2.20 -14.86 -14.15
CA THR A 78 -3.19 -15.71 -14.85
C THR A 78 -3.35 -15.33 -16.33
N VAL A 79 -3.32 -14.03 -16.63
CA VAL A 79 -3.40 -13.53 -18.01
C VAL A 79 -2.10 -13.77 -18.77
N ALA A 80 -0.94 -13.60 -18.13
CA ALA A 80 0.36 -13.81 -18.76
C ALA A 80 0.61 -15.30 -19.11
N GLU A 81 0.11 -16.23 -18.30
CA GLU A 81 0.20 -17.67 -18.53
C GLU A 81 -0.78 -18.18 -19.61
N GLY A 82 -1.55 -17.29 -20.24
CA GLY A 82 -2.44 -17.64 -21.36
C GLY A 82 -3.68 -18.39 -20.92
N GLY A 83 -4.27 -18.02 -19.77
CA GLY A 83 -5.47 -18.64 -19.20
C GLY A 83 -6.46 -19.15 -20.25
N THR A 84 -6.83 -20.43 -20.15
CA THR A 84 -7.56 -21.18 -21.19
C THR A 84 -8.78 -20.42 -21.70
N VAL A 85 -8.74 -20.03 -22.97
CA VAL A 85 -9.84 -19.35 -23.66
C VAL A 85 -10.89 -20.39 -24.02
N THR A 86 -11.92 -20.54 -23.19
CA THR A 86 -13.11 -21.31 -23.57
C THR A 86 -14.10 -20.42 -24.33
N PRO A 87 -14.60 -20.82 -25.52
CA PRO A 87 -15.52 -20.03 -26.33
C PRO A 87 -16.90 -19.77 -25.70
N ALA A 88 -17.20 -20.36 -24.54
CA ALA A 88 -18.53 -20.34 -23.95
C ALA A 88 -18.71 -19.21 -22.92
N ARG A 89 -19.44 -18.16 -23.34
CA ARG A 89 -20.08 -17.08 -22.57
C ARG A 89 -19.17 -16.14 -21.76
N ARG A 90 -19.18 -14.85 -22.14
CA ARG A 90 -18.62 -13.69 -21.39
C ARG A 90 -19.05 -13.60 -19.91
N LEU A 91 -20.14 -14.27 -19.54
CA LEU A 91 -20.74 -14.22 -18.20
C LEU A 91 -20.02 -15.06 -17.13
N ARG A 92 -18.98 -15.83 -17.49
CA ARG A 92 -18.17 -16.62 -16.54
C ARG A 92 -16.70 -16.19 -16.51
N ASP A 93 -16.44 -14.88 -16.50
CA ASP A 93 -15.09 -14.40 -16.23
C ASP A 93 -14.79 -14.56 -14.73
N GLY A 94 -14.01 -15.60 -14.40
CA GLY A 94 -13.71 -15.95 -13.00
C GLY A 94 -13.06 -14.80 -12.24
N THR A 95 -12.20 -14.03 -12.92
CA THR A 95 -11.51 -12.88 -12.32
C THR A 95 -12.46 -11.71 -12.03
N LEU A 96 -13.52 -11.54 -12.84
CA LEU A 96 -14.54 -10.52 -12.60
C LEU A 96 -15.38 -10.89 -11.38
N LEU A 97 -15.79 -12.16 -11.29
CA LEU A 97 -16.55 -12.64 -10.15
C LEU A 97 -15.72 -12.50 -8.86
N GLU A 98 -14.44 -12.85 -8.87
CA GLU A 98 -13.56 -12.66 -7.71
C GLU A 98 -13.42 -11.18 -7.31
N ALA A 99 -13.29 -10.27 -8.27
CA ALA A 99 -13.24 -8.83 -7.99
C ALA A 99 -14.54 -8.33 -7.36
N ILE A 100 -15.70 -8.77 -7.87
CA ILE A 100 -17.01 -8.41 -7.34
C ILE A 100 -17.22 -9.01 -5.95
N VAL A 101 -16.85 -10.28 -5.74
CA VAL A 101 -17.02 -10.96 -4.44
C VAL A 101 -16.12 -10.33 -3.39
N LEU A 102 -14.84 -10.11 -3.68
CA LEU A 102 -13.91 -9.52 -2.70
C LEU A 102 -14.22 -8.04 -2.43
N GLY A 103 -14.49 -7.26 -3.48
CA GLY A 103 -14.87 -5.85 -3.34
C GLY A 103 -16.23 -5.67 -2.67
N GLY A 104 -17.21 -6.51 -3.01
CA GLY A 104 -18.52 -6.53 -2.38
C GLY A 104 -18.46 -6.98 -0.92
N ALA A 105 -17.63 -7.99 -0.60
CA ALA A 105 -17.41 -8.41 0.79
C ALA A 105 -16.74 -7.30 1.61
N ALA A 106 -15.72 -6.63 1.06
CA ALA A 106 -15.08 -5.49 1.73
C ALA A 106 -16.07 -4.34 1.96
N ALA A 107 -16.87 -3.98 0.95
CA ALA A 107 -17.93 -2.97 1.09
C ALA A 107 -18.97 -3.39 2.14
N ALA A 108 -19.43 -4.64 2.11
CA ALA A 108 -20.40 -5.16 3.07
C ALA A 108 -19.86 -5.12 4.50
N VAL A 109 -18.60 -5.52 4.72
CA VAL A 109 -17.96 -5.43 6.05
C VAL A 109 -17.91 -3.98 6.52
N LEU A 110 -17.55 -3.02 5.67
CA LEU A 110 -17.53 -1.61 6.03
C LEU A 110 -18.93 -1.06 6.34
N LEU A 111 -19.95 -1.47 5.57
CA LEU A 111 -21.34 -1.09 5.82
C LEU A 111 -21.89 -1.69 7.11
N LEU A 112 -21.59 -2.95 7.40
CA LEU A 112 -21.99 -3.62 8.65
C LEU A 112 -21.25 -3.05 9.86
N ALA A 113 -19.98 -2.68 9.68
CA ALA A 113 -19.20 -1.98 10.69
C ALA A 113 -19.57 -0.49 10.78
N SER A 114 -20.49 0.04 9.95
CA SER A 114 -20.72 1.48 9.88
C SER A 114 -21.20 2.15 11.17
N PRO A 115 -22.09 1.56 11.99
CA PRO A 115 -22.47 2.18 13.26
C PRO A 115 -21.29 2.24 14.22
N LEU A 116 -20.46 1.20 14.22
CA LEU A 116 -19.24 1.13 15.03
C LEU A 116 -18.21 2.16 14.55
N LEU A 117 -17.98 2.27 13.24
CA LEU A 117 -17.04 3.24 12.70
C LEU A 117 -17.50 4.69 12.87
N ALA A 118 -18.80 4.97 12.71
CA ALA A 118 -19.35 6.31 12.92
C ALA A 118 -19.23 6.75 14.38
N THR A 119 -19.50 5.84 15.33
CA THR A 119 -19.34 6.12 16.76
C THR A 119 -17.88 6.21 17.19
N LEU A 120 -17.02 5.30 16.70
CA LEU A 120 -15.60 5.31 17.04
C LEU A 120 -14.89 6.54 16.47
N LEU A 121 -15.21 6.98 15.26
CA LEU A 121 -14.49 8.08 14.61
C LEU A 121 -15.13 9.46 14.86
N ASP A 122 -16.24 9.50 15.60
CA ASP A 122 -17.12 10.64 15.76
C ASP A 122 -17.44 11.28 14.39
N ALA A 123 -18.03 10.46 13.52
CA ALA A 123 -18.18 10.76 12.10
C ALA A 123 -19.62 10.61 11.62
N ASP A 124 -20.01 11.40 10.62
CA ASP A 124 -21.28 11.18 9.91
C ASP A 124 -21.23 9.83 9.17
N VAL A 125 -22.34 9.09 9.24
CA VAL A 125 -22.54 7.83 8.51
C VAL A 125 -22.30 7.98 7.00
N ARG A 126 -22.52 9.18 6.44
CA ARG A 126 -22.23 9.52 5.03
C ARG A 126 -20.77 9.29 4.67
N ALA A 127 -19.83 9.65 5.54
CA ALA A 127 -18.41 9.46 5.31
C ALA A 127 -18.03 7.97 5.28
N VAL A 128 -18.69 7.16 6.15
CA VAL A 128 -18.52 5.71 6.14
C VAL A 128 -19.10 5.09 4.87
N PHE A 129 -20.27 5.55 4.41
CA PHE A 129 -20.87 5.10 3.17
C PHE A 129 -20.03 5.47 1.94
N ALA A 130 -19.45 6.67 1.91
CA ALA A 130 -18.51 7.07 0.86
C ALA A 130 -17.29 6.13 0.83
N THR A 131 -16.71 5.84 2.00
CA THR A 131 -15.60 4.90 2.14
C THR A 131 -15.96 3.49 1.66
N ALA A 132 -17.12 2.97 2.05
CA ALA A 132 -17.61 1.67 1.60
C ALA A 132 -17.87 1.65 0.08
N ALA A 133 -18.40 2.73 -0.48
CA ALA A 133 -18.68 2.87 -1.91
C ALA A 133 -17.40 2.83 -2.77
N ALA A 134 -16.26 3.26 -2.23
CA ALA A 134 -14.97 3.17 -2.91
C ALA A 134 -14.42 1.73 -3.00
N ALA A 135 -14.81 0.84 -2.09
CA ALA A 135 -14.17 -0.47 -1.94
C ALA A 135 -14.32 -1.38 -3.18
N LEU A 136 -15.54 -1.54 -3.69
CA LEU A 136 -15.78 -2.36 -4.89
C LEU A 136 -15.05 -1.82 -6.14
N PRO A 137 -15.11 -0.50 -6.44
CA PRO A 137 -14.31 0.11 -7.51
C PRO A 137 -12.81 -0.21 -7.41
N TYR A 138 -12.19 -0.17 -6.23
CA TYR A 138 -10.76 -0.51 -6.09
C TYR A 138 -10.43 -1.93 -6.58
N PHE A 139 -11.25 -2.93 -6.26
CA PHE A 139 -11.04 -4.31 -6.72
C PHE A 139 -11.26 -4.46 -8.23
N LEU A 140 -12.25 -3.78 -8.79
CA LEU A 140 -12.48 -3.76 -10.24
C LEU A 140 -11.34 -3.04 -10.98
N PHE A 141 -10.84 -1.93 -10.43
CA PHE A 141 -9.69 -1.20 -10.95
C PHE A 141 -8.44 -2.08 -10.94
N ALA A 142 -8.16 -2.74 -9.81
CA ALA A 142 -7.06 -3.67 -9.64
C ALA A 142 -7.13 -4.82 -10.65
N ARG A 143 -8.31 -5.39 -10.89
CA ARG A 143 -8.52 -6.41 -11.93
C ARG A 143 -8.19 -5.88 -13.32
N ALA A 144 -8.71 -4.71 -13.70
CA ALA A 144 -8.45 -4.10 -15.01
C ALA A 144 -6.95 -3.86 -15.23
N GLN A 145 -6.26 -3.35 -14.20
CA GLN A 145 -4.82 -3.20 -14.21
C GLN A 145 -4.09 -4.52 -14.34
N GLY A 146 -4.54 -5.57 -13.65
CA GLY A 146 -3.96 -6.91 -13.72
C GLY A 146 -4.04 -7.46 -15.14
N ILE A 147 -5.18 -7.31 -15.82
CA ILE A 147 -5.34 -7.72 -17.23
C ILE A 147 -4.38 -6.96 -18.14
N LEU A 148 -4.28 -5.65 -18.00
CA LEU A 148 -3.36 -4.83 -18.80
C LEU A 148 -1.91 -5.24 -18.54
N GLN A 149 -1.53 -5.46 -17.29
CA GLN A 149 -0.18 -5.88 -16.90
C GLN A 149 0.16 -7.27 -17.46
N GLY A 150 -0.73 -8.25 -17.33
CA GLY A 150 -0.52 -9.61 -17.84
C GLY A 150 -0.38 -9.68 -19.37
N ARG A 151 -0.92 -8.69 -20.08
CA ARG A 151 -0.76 -8.52 -21.54
C ARG A 151 0.52 -7.78 -21.95
N GLY A 152 1.41 -7.47 -21.00
CA GLY A 152 2.60 -6.67 -21.25
C GLY A 152 2.32 -5.18 -21.46
N ARG A 153 1.12 -4.68 -21.15
CA ARG A 153 0.76 -3.26 -21.27
C ARG A 153 1.01 -2.49 -19.97
N ALA A 154 2.19 -2.69 -19.36
CA ALA A 154 2.57 -2.05 -18.09
C ALA A 154 2.50 -0.52 -18.15
N ARG A 155 2.83 0.08 -19.30
CA ARG A 155 2.68 1.53 -19.55
C ARG A 155 1.25 2.02 -19.31
N ALA A 156 0.24 1.28 -19.78
CA ALA A 156 -1.15 1.66 -19.57
C ALA A 156 -1.55 1.59 -18.09
N VAL A 157 -1.04 0.60 -17.37
CA VAL A 157 -1.27 0.46 -15.92
C VAL A 157 -0.74 1.67 -15.17
N VAL A 158 0.52 2.06 -15.44
CA VAL A 158 1.15 3.23 -14.82
C VAL A 158 0.37 4.51 -15.12
N TRP A 159 -0.06 4.73 -16.36
CA TRP A 159 -0.83 5.93 -16.70
C TRP A 159 -2.22 5.96 -16.06
N TRP A 160 -2.90 4.82 -15.93
CA TRP A 160 -4.17 4.76 -15.21
C TRP A 160 -3.99 5.04 -13.71
N THR A 161 -2.96 4.48 -13.07
CA THR A 161 -2.67 4.78 -11.65
C THR A 161 -2.29 6.24 -11.44
N THR A 162 -1.33 6.75 -12.21
CA THR A 162 -0.85 8.13 -12.10
C THR A 162 -1.97 9.11 -12.41
N GLY A 163 -2.74 8.87 -13.48
CA GLY A 163 -3.88 9.71 -13.83
C GLY A 163 -4.92 9.78 -12.72
N SER A 164 -5.19 8.66 -12.03
CA SER A 164 -6.15 8.66 -10.91
C SER A 164 -5.64 9.49 -9.72
N GLN A 165 -4.34 9.40 -9.39
CA GLN A 165 -3.73 10.16 -8.30
C GLN A 165 -3.70 11.67 -8.60
N VAL A 166 -3.35 12.03 -9.85
CA VAL A 166 -3.39 13.43 -10.31
C VAL A 166 -4.83 13.96 -10.30
N ALA A 167 -5.80 13.17 -10.74
CA ALA A 167 -7.20 13.57 -10.71
C ALA A 167 -7.71 13.79 -9.27
N VAL A 168 -7.40 12.89 -8.33
CA VAL A 168 -7.74 13.08 -6.90
C VAL A 168 -7.16 14.39 -6.38
N LEU A 169 -5.88 14.67 -6.64
CA LEU A 169 -5.24 15.93 -6.24
C LEU A 169 -5.96 17.16 -6.82
N LEU A 170 -6.20 17.18 -8.15
CA LEU A 170 -6.82 18.33 -8.81
C LEU A 170 -8.25 18.57 -8.33
N PHE A 171 -9.06 17.52 -8.20
CA PHE A 171 -10.43 17.67 -7.70
C PHE A 171 -10.47 17.98 -6.20
N ALA A 172 -9.51 17.51 -5.41
CA ALA A 172 -9.38 17.89 -4.00
C ALA A 172 -9.10 19.39 -3.83
N MET A 173 -8.23 19.97 -4.67
CA MET A 173 -8.02 21.42 -4.69
C MET A 173 -9.34 22.17 -4.96
N VAL A 174 -10.12 21.72 -5.95
CA VAL A 174 -11.42 22.33 -6.27
C VAL A 174 -12.38 22.26 -5.08
N VAL A 175 -12.49 21.10 -4.43
CA VAL A 175 -13.35 20.91 -3.25
C VAL A 175 -12.96 21.84 -2.11
N LEU A 176 -11.67 21.97 -1.81
CA LEU A 176 -11.19 22.83 -0.72
C LEU A 176 -11.39 24.31 -1.04
N LEU A 177 -11.18 24.72 -2.30
CA LEU A 177 -11.50 26.08 -2.76
C LEU A 177 -13.01 26.38 -2.64
N SER A 178 -13.87 25.36 -2.77
CA SER A 178 -15.31 25.48 -2.57
C SER A 178 -15.78 25.21 -1.12
N GLN A 179 -14.86 25.05 -0.16
CA GLN A 179 -15.16 24.77 1.25
C GLN A 179 -15.97 23.47 1.48
N GLY A 180 -15.77 22.45 0.64
CA GLY A 180 -16.52 21.19 0.72
C GLY A 180 -16.10 20.25 1.86
N GLY A 181 -15.04 20.57 2.61
CA GLY A 181 -14.59 19.83 3.79
C GLY A 181 -14.23 18.36 3.53
N VAL A 182 -14.29 17.54 4.59
CA VAL A 182 -13.95 16.12 4.55
C VAL A 182 -14.86 15.32 3.62
N ASP A 183 -16.17 15.58 3.68
CA ASP A 183 -17.18 14.89 2.86
C ASP A 183 -16.92 15.08 1.36
N GLY A 184 -16.59 16.31 0.94
CA GLY A 184 -16.24 16.60 -0.44
C GLY A 184 -14.99 15.85 -0.89
N LEU A 185 -13.97 15.74 -0.03
CA LEU A 185 -12.74 15.01 -0.35
C LEU A 185 -12.97 13.50 -0.47
N LEU A 186 -13.78 12.91 0.41
CA LEU A 186 -14.17 11.50 0.30
C LEU A 186 -14.98 11.25 -0.97
N LEU A 187 -15.90 12.16 -1.32
CA LEU A 187 -16.64 12.10 -2.57
C LEU A 187 -15.71 12.14 -3.79
N VAL A 188 -14.68 12.99 -3.78
CA VAL A 188 -13.65 13.01 -4.84
C VAL A 188 -12.97 11.66 -4.98
N VAL A 189 -12.56 11.03 -3.88
CA VAL A 189 -11.95 9.70 -3.92
C VAL A 189 -12.89 8.68 -4.56
N VAL A 190 -14.17 8.68 -4.20
CA VAL A 190 -15.19 7.78 -4.77
C VAL A 190 -15.38 8.03 -6.26
N VAL A 191 -15.63 9.28 -6.66
CA VAL A 191 -15.93 9.67 -8.06
C VAL A 191 -14.73 9.37 -8.96
N VAL A 192 -13.52 9.74 -8.54
CA VAL A 192 -12.30 9.49 -9.31
C VAL A 192 -12.06 7.99 -9.43
N THR A 193 -12.19 7.23 -8.33
CA THR A 193 -11.99 5.77 -8.37
C THR A 193 -13.01 5.11 -9.30
N LEU A 194 -14.29 5.50 -9.26
CA LEU A 194 -15.32 5.00 -10.17
C LEU A 194 -15.00 5.32 -11.64
N ALA A 195 -14.66 6.57 -11.95
CA ALA A 195 -14.36 7.00 -13.31
C ALA A 195 -13.15 6.25 -13.89
N PHE A 196 -12.07 6.13 -13.12
CA PHE A 196 -10.85 5.43 -13.53
C PHE A 196 -11.04 3.91 -13.58
N THR A 197 -11.89 3.35 -12.72
CA THR A 197 -12.32 1.94 -12.80
C THR A 197 -13.06 1.67 -14.10
N ALA A 198 -14.04 2.50 -14.45
CA ALA A 198 -14.81 2.36 -15.69
C ALA A 198 -13.90 2.50 -16.92
N GLY A 199 -13.06 3.55 -16.96
CA GLY A 199 -12.15 3.81 -18.06
C GLY A 199 -11.11 2.71 -18.26
N SER A 200 -10.47 2.25 -17.19
CA SER A 200 -9.47 1.16 -17.25
C SER A 200 -10.10 -0.19 -17.59
N THR A 201 -11.31 -0.48 -17.08
CA THR A 201 -12.05 -1.71 -17.42
C THR A 201 -12.44 -1.71 -18.89
N TRP A 202 -12.93 -0.59 -19.40
CA TRP A 202 -13.22 -0.44 -20.82
C TRP A 202 -11.96 -0.64 -21.68
N HIS A 203 -10.84 -0.01 -21.31
CA HIS A 203 -9.56 -0.21 -22.00
C HIS A 203 -9.09 -1.67 -21.93
N ALA A 204 -9.19 -2.32 -20.76
CA ALA A 204 -8.81 -3.71 -20.57
C ALA A 204 -9.66 -4.68 -21.40
N SER A 205 -10.98 -4.42 -21.49
CA SER A 205 -11.94 -5.28 -22.20
C SER A 205 -11.81 -5.29 -23.72
N ARG A 206 -11.14 -4.29 -24.32
CA ARG A 206 -10.86 -4.26 -25.76
C ARG A 206 -10.00 -5.45 -26.18
N GLY A 207 -10.57 -6.32 -27.00
CA GLY A 207 -9.92 -7.54 -27.51
C GLY A 207 -9.79 -8.66 -26.46
N MET A 208 -10.71 -8.75 -25.49
CA MET A 208 -10.76 -9.87 -24.54
C MET A 208 -11.70 -10.98 -25.01
N ALA A 209 -11.18 -12.20 -25.01
CA ALA A 209 -12.00 -13.38 -24.72
C ALA A 209 -12.12 -13.52 -23.19
N PRO A 210 -13.26 -14.03 -22.68
CA PRO A 210 -13.45 -14.23 -21.25
C PRO A 210 -12.42 -15.21 -20.66
N LEU A 211 -11.93 -14.89 -19.45
CA LEU A 211 -10.99 -15.73 -18.72
C LEU A 211 -11.77 -16.74 -17.87
N SER A 212 -11.63 -18.03 -18.18
CA SER A 212 -12.27 -19.12 -17.41
C SER A 212 -11.55 -19.42 -16.08
N ALA A 213 -10.28 -19.02 -15.98
CA ALA A 213 -9.44 -19.30 -14.81
C ALA A 213 -9.82 -18.42 -13.60
N ARG A 214 -9.76 -19.03 -12.41
CA ARG A 214 -9.79 -18.34 -11.13
C ARG A 214 -8.43 -17.69 -10.89
N ALA A 215 -8.40 -16.41 -10.50
CA ALA A 215 -7.14 -15.76 -10.18
C ALA A 215 -6.65 -16.19 -8.80
N PHE A 216 -7.54 -16.51 -7.86
CA PHE A 216 -7.15 -16.93 -6.51
C PHE A 216 -7.03 -18.45 -6.37
N THR A 217 -5.82 -18.89 -6.03
CA THR A 217 -5.54 -20.23 -5.51
C THR A 217 -5.50 -20.22 -3.98
N SER A 218 -5.43 -21.39 -3.34
CA SER A 218 -5.22 -21.48 -1.88
C SER A 218 -3.96 -20.72 -1.42
N GLY A 219 -2.90 -20.70 -2.23
CA GLY A 219 -1.71 -19.88 -2.00
C GLY A 219 -1.97 -18.38 -2.16
N GLY A 220 -2.89 -17.99 -3.05
CA GLY A 220 -3.32 -16.60 -3.21
C GLY A 220 -4.07 -16.07 -1.99
N VAL A 221 -4.86 -16.92 -1.30
CA VAL A 221 -5.52 -16.55 -0.03
C VAL A 221 -4.49 -16.21 1.05
N VAL A 222 -3.41 -17.00 1.15
CA VAL A 222 -2.31 -16.73 2.10
C VAL A 222 -1.65 -15.37 1.81
N VAL A 223 -1.36 -15.09 0.53
CA VAL A 223 -0.80 -13.80 0.09
C VAL A 223 -1.74 -12.65 0.42
N LEU A 224 -3.04 -12.81 0.14
CA LEU A 224 -4.07 -11.82 0.43
C LEU A 224 -4.16 -11.52 1.93
N ALA A 225 -4.21 -12.56 2.78
CA ALA A 225 -4.27 -12.43 4.23
C ALA A 225 -3.03 -11.73 4.80
N ILE A 226 -1.83 -12.10 4.34
CA ILE A 226 -0.59 -11.42 4.73
C ILE A 226 -0.62 -9.93 4.33
N THR A 227 -1.05 -9.66 3.09
CA THR A 227 -1.01 -8.31 2.51
C THR A 227 -2.04 -7.39 3.17
N ILE A 228 -3.28 -7.85 3.37
CA ILE A 228 -4.32 -7.11 4.10
C ILE A 228 -3.94 -6.96 5.57
N GLY A 229 -3.49 -8.03 6.22
CA GLY A 229 -3.08 -7.99 7.62
C GLY A 229 -1.97 -6.98 7.84
N PHE A 230 -0.94 -6.96 7.00
CA PHE A 230 0.13 -5.96 7.12
C PHE A 230 -0.29 -4.55 6.74
N ALA A 231 -1.21 -4.39 5.79
CA ALA A 231 -1.80 -3.08 5.48
C ALA A 231 -2.58 -2.53 6.68
N TRP A 232 -3.33 -3.39 7.38
CA TRP A 232 -3.96 -3.05 8.64
C TRP A 232 -2.91 -2.65 9.67
N LEU A 233 -1.87 -3.49 9.86
CA LEU A 233 -0.82 -3.21 10.85
C LEU A 233 -0.21 -1.82 10.68
N THR A 234 -0.03 -1.39 9.44
CA THR A 234 0.62 -0.11 9.06
C THR A 234 -0.35 1.07 8.85
N SER A 235 -1.66 0.84 8.94
CA SER A 235 -2.65 1.93 8.73
C SER A 235 -3.61 2.12 9.90
N ALA A 236 -3.79 1.09 10.74
CA ALA A 236 -4.73 1.13 11.85
C ALA A 236 -4.31 2.08 12.96
N ASP A 237 -3.04 2.50 13.01
CA ASP A 237 -2.55 3.45 13.98
C ASP A 237 -3.32 4.78 13.93
N VAL A 238 -3.53 5.33 12.74
CA VAL A 238 -4.33 6.56 12.56
C VAL A 238 -5.79 6.36 12.94
N ILE A 239 -6.35 5.17 12.67
CA ILE A 239 -7.73 4.82 13.03
C ILE A 239 -7.88 4.77 14.56
N PHE A 240 -6.95 4.12 15.26
CA PHE A 240 -6.96 4.04 16.71
C PHE A 240 -6.80 5.42 17.35
N VAL A 241 -5.82 6.23 16.90
CA VAL A 241 -5.61 7.57 17.45
C VAL A 241 -6.84 8.45 17.26
N ARG A 242 -7.46 8.45 16.07
CA ARG A 242 -8.72 9.20 15.87
C ARG A 242 -9.85 8.69 16.77
N ALA A 243 -9.86 7.41 17.11
CA ALA A 243 -10.95 6.82 17.89
C ALA A 243 -10.85 7.00 19.40
N GLY A 244 -9.69 7.39 19.94
CA GLY A 244 -9.52 7.51 21.40
C GLY A 244 -8.72 8.70 21.88
N VAL A 245 -8.19 9.53 20.98
CA VAL A 245 -7.49 10.78 21.30
C VAL A 245 -8.28 11.95 20.71
N GLY A 246 -8.14 13.14 21.30
CA GLY A 246 -8.82 14.36 20.83
C GLY A 246 -8.57 14.65 19.34
N GLY A 247 -9.54 15.32 18.71
CA GLY A 247 -9.52 15.57 17.26
C GLY A 247 -8.25 16.25 16.75
N ASP A 248 -7.76 17.25 17.49
CA ASP A 248 -6.56 18.00 17.10
C ASP A 248 -5.27 17.16 17.18
N ASP A 249 -5.12 16.37 18.25
CA ASP A 249 -3.99 15.47 18.44
C ASP A 249 -3.98 14.38 17.36
N ALA A 250 -5.16 13.86 17.00
CA ALA A 250 -5.30 12.90 15.91
C ALA A 250 -4.90 13.51 14.55
N GLY A 251 -5.25 14.76 14.31
CA GLY A 251 -4.80 15.53 13.15
C GLY A 251 -3.29 15.69 13.07
N ALA A 252 -2.68 16.13 14.18
CA ALA A 252 -1.23 16.29 14.30
C ALA A 252 -0.49 14.95 14.14
N TYR A 253 -1.01 13.89 14.75
CA TYR A 253 -0.49 12.54 14.60
C TYR A 253 -0.56 12.05 13.15
N ALA A 254 -1.71 12.24 12.49
CA ALA A 254 -1.89 11.86 11.09
C ALA A 254 -0.93 12.64 10.17
N ALA A 255 -0.76 13.95 10.40
CA ALA A 255 0.16 14.79 9.64
C ALA A 255 1.62 14.34 9.79
N ALA A 256 2.04 14.03 11.03
CA ALA A 256 3.36 13.43 11.29
C ALA A 256 3.53 12.10 10.55
N GLY A 257 2.48 11.27 10.57
CA GLY A 257 2.43 10.00 9.85
C GLY A 257 2.61 10.15 8.35
N VAL A 258 1.98 11.16 7.73
CA VAL A 258 2.16 11.48 6.29
C VAL A 258 3.62 11.77 5.99
N LEU A 259 4.26 12.65 6.78
CA LEU A 259 5.65 13.06 6.53
C LEU A 259 6.62 11.88 6.69
N VAL A 260 6.48 11.11 7.77
CA VAL A 260 7.32 9.93 8.03
C VAL A 260 7.12 8.85 6.97
N LYS A 261 5.87 8.52 6.61
CA LYS A 261 5.58 7.53 5.55
C LYS A 261 6.11 7.97 4.19
N ALA A 262 6.06 9.28 3.88
CA ALA A 262 6.64 9.82 2.66
C ALA A 262 8.17 9.67 2.63
N LEU A 263 8.87 9.92 3.74
CA LEU A 263 10.32 9.72 3.84
C LEU A 263 10.72 8.24 3.72
N LEU A 264 9.89 7.33 4.22
CA LEU A 264 10.10 5.88 4.11
C LEU A 264 9.89 5.31 2.71
N ILE A 265 9.45 6.12 1.73
CA ILE A 265 9.33 5.65 0.34
C ILE A 265 10.69 5.31 -0.28
N VAL A 266 11.76 5.97 0.18
CA VAL A 266 13.12 5.77 -0.33
C VAL A 266 13.60 4.33 -0.06
N PRO A 267 13.66 3.85 1.20
CA PRO A 267 14.06 2.47 1.45
C PRO A 267 13.10 1.45 0.83
N ALA A 268 11.79 1.73 0.78
CA ALA A 268 10.82 0.87 0.12
C ALA A 268 11.10 0.70 -1.39
N THR A 269 11.44 1.79 -2.08
CA THR A 269 11.75 1.79 -3.52
C THR A 269 13.06 1.06 -3.80
N LEU A 270 14.09 1.30 -2.98
CA LEU A 270 15.37 0.57 -3.07
C LEU A 270 15.16 -0.94 -2.86
N GLY A 271 14.35 -1.33 -1.88
CA GLY A 271 13.97 -2.71 -1.63
C GLY A 271 13.30 -3.36 -2.85
N LEU A 272 12.36 -2.65 -3.48
CA LEU A 272 11.67 -3.14 -4.69
C LEU A 272 12.61 -3.33 -5.88
N TYR A 273 13.63 -2.49 -6.03
CA TYR A 273 14.61 -2.60 -7.10
C TYR A 273 15.64 -3.72 -6.87
N LEU A 274 16.11 -3.85 -5.63
CA LEU A 274 17.14 -4.82 -5.27
C LEU A 274 16.59 -6.24 -5.17
N LEU A 275 15.35 -6.41 -4.70
CA LEU A 275 14.80 -7.72 -4.39
C LEU A 275 14.75 -8.67 -5.61
N PRO A 276 14.28 -8.28 -6.82
CA PRO A 276 14.28 -9.17 -7.98
C PRO A 276 15.67 -9.65 -8.37
N ARG A 277 16.72 -8.85 -8.13
CA ARG A 277 18.11 -9.22 -8.42
C ARG A 277 18.63 -10.31 -7.49
N PHE A 278 18.22 -10.27 -6.23
CA PHE A 278 18.58 -11.30 -5.25
C PHE A 278 17.72 -12.54 -5.38
N VAL A 279 16.42 -12.37 -5.63
CA VAL A 279 15.46 -13.48 -5.80
C VAL A 279 15.62 -14.16 -7.15
N GLY A 280 16.21 -13.54 -8.17
CA GLY A 280 16.54 -14.21 -9.44
C GLY A 280 17.49 -15.40 -9.30
N ARG A 281 18.20 -15.51 -8.16
CA ARG A 281 19.06 -16.64 -7.80
C ARG A 281 18.42 -17.46 -6.67
N ARG A 282 17.17 -17.91 -6.86
CA ARG A 282 16.39 -18.64 -5.82
C ARG A 282 17.11 -19.87 -5.28
N ASP A 283 17.94 -20.48 -6.11
CA ASP A 283 18.69 -21.69 -5.78
C ASP A 283 19.90 -21.40 -4.87
N ASP A 284 20.28 -20.13 -4.72
CA ASP A 284 21.35 -19.69 -3.82
C ASP A 284 20.76 -19.06 -2.54
N ALA A 285 20.62 -19.90 -1.51
CA ALA A 285 20.15 -19.50 -0.19
C ALA A 285 21.06 -18.45 0.47
N ALA A 286 22.37 -18.43 0.16
CA ALA A 286 23.30 -17.45 0.70
C ALA A 286 23.06 -16.07 0.07
N MET A 287 22.89 -16.00 -1.25
CA MET A 287 22.55 -14.74 -1.95
C MET A 287 21.19 -14.19 -1.53
N THR A 288 20.20 -15.06 -1.31
CA THR A 288 18.88 -14.63 -0.84
C THR A 288 18.96 -14.05 0.59
N ARG A 289 19.74 -14.67 1.48
CA ARG A 289 19.99 -14.15 2.85
C ARG A 289 20.73 -12.82 2.82
N LEU A 290 21.78 -12.73 2.00
CA LEU A 290 22.52 -11.49 1.80
C LEU A 290 21.61 -10.38 1.32
N GLY A 291 20.75 -10.65 0.32
CA GLY A 291 19.80 -9.67 -0.21
C GLY A 291 18.85 -9.11 0.85
N VAL A 292 18.28 -9.98 1.69
CA VAL A 292 17.39 -9.52 2.78
C VAL A 292 18.15 -8.76 3.86
N ASN A 293 19.36 -9.20 4.23
CA ASN A 293 20.18 -8.49 5.21
C ASN A 293 20.61 -7.10 4.70
N VAL A 294 20.96 -6.98 3.41
CA VAL A 294 21.30 -5.70 2.78
C VAL A 294 20.09 -4.77 2.76
N ILE A 295 18.92 -5.26 2.35
CA ILE A 295 17.68 -4.47 2.38
C ILE A 295 17.37 -4.01 3.82
N LEU A 296 17.49 -4.91 4.80
CA LEU A 296 17.27 -4.59 6.21
C LEU A 296 18.25 -3.52 6.70
N ALA A 297 19.54 -3.66 6.41
CA ALA A 297 20.58 -2.71 6.81
C ALA A 297 20.34 -1.33 6.19
N ILE A 298 20.00 -1.27 4.90
CA ILE A 298 19.65 -0.02 4.21
C ILE A 298 18.40 0.61 4.85
N THR A 299 17.35 -0.18 5.11
CA THR A 299 16.12 0.34 5.74
C THR A 299 16.37 0.88 7.14
N VAL A 300 17.15 0.16 7.97
CA VAL A 300 17.51 0.63 9.32
C VAL A 300 18.36 1.89 9.25
N LEU A 301 19.36 1.94 8.36
CA LEU A 301 20.21 3.12 8.19
C LEU A 301 19.37 4.34 7.73
N CYS A 302 18.53 4.18 6.71
CA CYS A 302 17.63 5.23 6.25
C CYS A 302 16.65 5.65 7.36
N GLY A 303 16.13 4.70 8.13
CA GLY A 303 15.24 4.97 9.27
C GLY A 303 15.93 5.78 10.37
N LEU A 304 17.17 5.43 10.74
CA LEU A 304 17.95 6.17 11.74
C LEU A 304 18.30 7.58 11.26
N LEU A 305 18.68 7.73 9.99
CA LEU A 305 18.91 9.04 9.38
C LEU A 305 17.64 9.88 9.35
N MET A 306 16.48 9.26 9.11
CA MET A 306 15.18 9.93 9.17
C MET A 306 14.84 10.36 10.61
N VAL A 307 15.06 9.52 11.62
CA VAL A 307 14.87 9.90 13.03
C VAL A 307 15.75 11.11 13.37
N LEU A 308 17.03 11.08 12.97
CA LEU A 308 17.94 12.20 13.20
C LEU A 308 17.49 13.47 12.45
N ALA A 309 17.08 13.34 11.19
CA ALA A 309 16.62 14.48 10.40
C ALA A 309 15.32 15.08 10.95
N THR A 310 14.37 14.27 11.37
CA THR A 310 13.12 14.72 12.00
C THR A 310 13.36 15.34 13.37
N TRP A 311 14.35 14.86 14.12
CA TRP A 311 14.75 15.47 15.39
C TRP A 311 15.41 16.84 15.22
N LEU A 312 16.33 16.98 14.25
CA LEU A 312 17.06 18.23 14.01
C LEU A 312 16.24 19.29 13.25
N PHE A 313 15.47 18.86 12.25
CA PHE A 313 14.79 19.74 11.30
C PHE A 313 13.25 19.68 11.42
N GLY A 314 12.69 18.92 12.36
CA GLY A 314 11.24 18.74 12.52
C GLY A 314 10.47 20.05 12.64
N PRO A 315 10.83 20.97 13.55
CA PRO A 315 10.16 22.27 13.67
C PRO A 315 10.21 23.10 12.39
N TRP A 316 11.36 23.09 11.68
CA TRP A 316 11.51 23.80 10.41
C TRP A 316 10.66 23.18 9.29
N LEU A 317 10.68 21.85 9.16
CA LEU A 317 9.88 21.12 8.18
C LEU A 317 8.38 21.39 8.38
N VAL A 318 7.90 21.30 9.62
CA VAL A 318 6.49 21.54 9.96
C VAL A 318 6.13 23.00 9.70
N GLY A 319 6.95 23.97 10.11
CA GLY A 319 6.68 25.39 9.89
C GLY A 319 6.68 25.82 8.41
N VAL A 320 7.35 25.07 7.53
CA VAL A 320 7.35 25.33 6.08
C VAL A 320 6.18 24.63 5.38
N LEU A 321 5.83 23.42 5.79
CA LEU A 321 4.87 22.57 5.07
C LEU A 321 3.43 22.69 5.59
N TYR A 322 3.25 22.97 6.88
CA TYR A 322 1.96 22.91 7.55
C TYR A 322 1.57 24.27 8.17
N PRO A 323 0.27 24.54 8.29
CA PRO A 323 -0.22 25.70 9.03
C PRO A 323 0.16 25.64 10.53
N GLU A 324 0.12 26.78 11.21
CA GLU A 324 0.43 26.89 12.65
C GLU A 324 -0.48 26.00 13.54
N SER A 325 -1.70 25.70 13.10
CA SER A 325 -2.62 24.79 13.79
C SER A 325 -2.06 23.36 13.97
N TYR A 326 -1.04 22.99 13.18
CA TYR A 326 -0.37 21.69 13.27
C TYR A 326 0.94 21.74 14.06
N ALA A 327 1.18 22.75 14.90
CA ALA A 327 2.44 22.90 15.65
C ALA A 327 2.83 21.65 16.47
N LEU A 328 1.85 20.94 17.04
CA LEU A 328 2.06 19.69 17.80
C LEU A 328 2.74 18.59 16.95
N THR A 329 2.52 18.59 15.64
CA THR A 329 3.13 17.65 14.68
C THR A 329 4.65 17.63 14.78
N SER A 330 5.27 18.79 15.05
CA SER A 330 6.73 18.90 15.18
C SER A 330 7.29 18.12 16.37
N GLN A 331 6.52 18.03 17.45
CA GLN A 331 6.90 17.31 18.67
C GLN A 331 6.72 15.80 18.50
N LEU A 332 5.70 15.38 17.74
CA LEU A 332 5.42 13.97 17.45
C LEU A 332 6.36 13.37 16.40
N LEU A 333 6.96 14.20 15.54
CA LEU A 333 7.75 13.76 14.38
C LEU A 333 8.88 12.77 14.71
N PRO A 334 9.75 13.03 15.71
CA PRO A 334 10.86 12.13 16.02
C PRO A 334 10.40 10.78 16.57
N TRP A 335 9.37 10.81 17.43
CA TRP A 335 8.75 9.60 17.99
C TRP A 335 8.06 8.78 16.90
N MET A 336 7.37 9.45 15.98
CA MET A 336 6.70 8.83 14.84
C MET A 336 7.73 8.14 13.94
N ALA A 337 8.84 8.81 13.64
CA ALA A 337 9.94 8.24 12.87
C ALA A 337 10.55 7.02 13.55
N LEU A 338 10.74 7.06 14.88
CA LEU A 338 11.32 5.99 15.66
C LEU A 338 10.42 4.75 15.70
N MET A 339 9.12 4.92 15.97
CA MET A 339 8.18 3.79 16.03
C MET A 339 7.93 3.15 14.67
N TRP A 340 8.06 3.91 13.57
CA TRP A 340 7.86 3.41 12.21
C TRP A 340 9.05 2.65 11.63
N LEU A 341 10.25 2.84 12.17
CA LEU A 341 11.47 2.15 11.75
C LEU A 341 11.33 0.61 11.73
N PRO A 342 10.87 -0.06 12.81
CA PRO A 342 10.70 -1.51 12.79
C PRO A 342 9.64 -1.98 11.80
N TRP A 343 8.58 -1.20 11.56
CA TRP A 343 7.55 -1.51 10.55
C TRP A 343 8.12 -1.46 9.13
N ALA A 344 8.91 -0.44 8.80
CA ALA A 344 9.60 -0.36 7.51
C ALA A 344 10.53 -1.55 7.28
N ALA A 345 11.28 -1.95 8.32
CA ALA A 345 12.14 -3.12 8.28
C ALA A 345 11.35 -4.43 8.11
N ALA A 346 10.24 -4.58 8.84
CA ALA A 346 9.34 -5.72 8.74
C ALA A 346 8.75 -5.85 7.33
N GLN A 347 8.38 -4.73 6.69
CA GLN A 347 7.90 -4.71 5.31
C GLN A 347 8.92 -5.33 4.34
N GLY A 348 10.22 -5.03 4.51
CA GLY A 348 11.28 -5.61 3.68
C GLY A 348 11.38 -7.13 3.77
N VAL A 349 11.24 -7.68 4.98
CA VAL A 349 11.20 -9.14 5.20
C VAL A 349 9.92 -9.75 4.64
N LEU A 350 8.80 -9.04 4.81
CA LEU A 350 7.48 -9.49 4.39
C LEU A 350 7.40 -9.75 2.89
N VAL A 351 8.06 -8.95 2.04
CA VAL A 351 8.03 -9.18 0.59
C VAL A 351 8.48 -10.60 0.23
N ARG A 352 9.50 -11.13 0.91
CA ARG A 352 9.94 -12.53 0.71
C ARG A 352 8.93 -13.53 1.26
N ILE A 353 8.39 -13.29 2.45
CA ILE A 353 7.39 -14.17 3.09
C ILE A 353 6.14 -14.31 2.22
N THR A 354 5.66 -13.19 1.67
CA THR A 354 4.56 -13.12 0.73
C THR A 354 4.90 -13.86 -0.57
N ALA A 355 6.09 -13.63 -1.15
CA ALA A 355 6.53 -14.35 -2.34
C ALA A 355 6.61 -15.88 -2.12
N ALA A 356 7.00 -16.31 -0.92
CA ALA A 356 7.06 -17.71 -0.53
C ALA A 356 5.68 -18.30 -0.13
N ARG A 357 4.62 -17.49 -0.09
CA ARG A 357 3.26 -17.88 0.34
C ARG A 357 3.26 -18.59 1.70
N SER A 358 4.06 -18.09 2.65
CA SER A 358 4.30 -18.76 3.93
C SER A 358 3.09 -18.70 4.85
N ARG A 359 2.52 -19.88 5.18
CA ARG A 359 1.43 -19.99 6.17
C ARG A 359 1.87 -19.54 7.58
N ALA A 360 3.11 -19.82 7.96
CA ALA A 360 3.65 -19.35 9.23
C ALA A 360 3.71 -17.81 9.29
N GLY A 361 4.12 -17.18 8.18
CA GLY A 361 4.09 -15.72 8.04
C GLY A 361 2.68 -15.15 8.18
N MET A 362 1.69 -15.79 7.56
CA MET A 362 0.28 -15.40 7.71
C MET A 362 -0.19 -15.48 9.17
N VAL A 363 0.09 -16.58 9.86
CA VAL A 363 -0.27 -16.73 11.29
C VAL A 363 0.37 -15.65 12.14
N ILE A 364 1.67 -15.37 11.93
CA ILE A 364 2.37 -14.31 12.66
C ILE A 364 1.71 -12.95 12.42
N VAL A 365 1.43 -12.58 11.16
CA VAL A 365 0.76 -11.31 10.85
C VAL A 365 -0.57 -11.20 11.59
N LEU A 366 -1.39 -12.25 11.58
CA LEU A 366 -2.68 -12.24 12.29
C LEU A 366 -2.53 -12.14 13.82
N LEU A 367 -1.54 -12.81 14.41
CA LEU A 367 -1.23 -12.67 15.83
C LEU A 367 -0.75 -11.26 16.19
N VAL A 368 0.08 -10.66 15.34
CA VAL A 368 0.54 -9.28 15.52
C VAL A 368 -0.63 -8.30 15.39
N VAL A 369 -1.62 -8.56 14.51
CA VAL A 369 -2.83 -7.73 14.42
C VAL A 369 -3.57 -7.73 15.76
N ALA A 370 -3.79 -8.91 16.34
CA ALA A 370 -4.43 -9.03 17.65
C ALA A 370 -3.60 -8.34 18.76
N LEU A 371 -2.28 -8.51 18.75
CA LEU A 371 -1.38 -7.86 19.70
C LEU A 371 -1.41 -6.33 19.58
N GLN A 372 -1.36 -5.79 18.37
CA GLN A 372 -1.44 -4.34 18.13
C GLN A 372 -2.77 -3.78 18.61
N THR A 373 -3.90 -4.46 18.32
CA THR A 373 -5.20 -4.04 18.82
C THR A 373 -5.24 -4.04 20.35
N ALA A 374 -4.69 -5.06 21.00
CA ALA A 374 -4.61 -5.10 22.46
C ALA A 374 -3.74 -3.97 23.02
N VAL A 375 -2.57 -3.71 22.43
CA VAL A 375 -1.71 -2.59 22.83
C VAL A 375 -2.44 -1.27 22.65
N ALA A 376 -3.09 -1.05 21.50
CA ALA A 376 -3.89 0.15 21.26
C ALA A 376 -4.92 0.35 22.36
N LEU A 377 -5.78 -0.64 22.64
CA LEU A 377 -6.81 -0.52 23.67
C LEU A 377 -6.26 -0.23 25.08
N LEU A 378 -5.04 -0.67 25.40
CA LEU A 378 -4.43 -0.47 26.71
C LEU A 378 -3.71 0.88 26.84
N THR A 379 -3.11 1.39 25.78
CA THR A 379 -2.21 2.56 25.85
C THR A 379 -2.78 3.82 25.22
N LEU A 380 -3.90 3.77 24.50
CA LEU A 380 -4.43 4.90 23.71
C LEU A 380 -4.75 6.16 24.53
N HIS A 381 -4.93 6.03 25.85
CA HIS A 381 -5.14 7.15 26.76
C HIS A 381 -3.92 8.09 26.87
N ASP A 382 -2.74 7.62 26.47
CA ASP A 382 -1.49 8.37 26.42
C ASP A 382 -0.83 8.14 25.05
N LEU A 383 -0.74 9.21 24.25
CA LEU A 383 -0.24 9.14 22.89
C LEU A 383 1.22 8.68 22.83
N GLU A 384 2.07 9.07 23.79
CA GLU A 384 3.46 8.62 23.84
C GLU A 384 3.55 7.13 24.17
N ALA A 385 2.77 6.67 25.15
CA ALA A 385 2.68 5.26 25.49
C ALA A 385 2.16 4.41 24.31
N PHE A 386 1.19 4.93 23.57
CA PHE A 386 0.69 4.32 22.33
C PHE A 386 1.76 4.22 21.26
N MET A 387 2.49 5.31 20.99
CA MET A 387 3.56 5.31 19.99
C MET A 387 4.69 4.34 20.35
N LEU A 388 5.09 4.30 21.62
CA LEU A 388 6.07 3.34 22.12
C LEU A 388 5.56 1.89 21.97
N GLY A 389 4.33 1.61 22.42
CA GLY A 389 3.71 0.30 22.29
C GLY A 389 3.60 -0.14 20.82
N TYR A 390 3.19 0.75 19.94
CA TYR A 390 3.11 0.50 18.51
C TYR A 390 4.49 0.24 17.88
N GLY A 391 5.53 0.96 18.29
CA GLY A 391 6.91 0.67 17.88
C GLY A 391 7.41 -0.70 18.36
N LEU A 392 7.12 -1.05 19.62
CA LEU A 392 7.50 -2.35 20.19
C LEU A 392 6.77 -3.52 19.52
N THR A 393 5.49 -3.36 19.17
CA THR A 393 4.75 -4.38 18.40
C THR A 393 5.33 -4.53 16.99
N GLY A 394 5.74 -3.45 16.33
CA GLY A 394 6.48 -3.50 15.07
C GLY A 394 7.81 -4.25 15.19
N LEU A 395 8.55 -4.03 16.28
CA LEU A 395 9.81 -4.74 16.55
C LEU A 395 9.57 -6.23 16.78
N ALA A 396 8.54 -6.59 17.55
CA ALA A 396 8.14 -7.98 17.75
C ALA A 396 7.75 -8.65 16.42
N ALA A 397 7.00 -7.95 15.56
CA ALA A 397 6.65 -8.42 14.22
C ALA A 397 7.89 -8.66 13.36
N LEU A 398 8.84 -7.71 13.34
CA LEU A 398 10.10 -7.85 12.63
C LEU A 398 10.87 -9.09 13.08
N ILE A 399 11.05 -9.28 14.39
CA ILE A 399 11.78 -10.42 14.96
C ILE A 399 11.09 -11.74 14.58
N ALA A 400 9.76 -11.83 14.73
CA ALA A 400 9.00 -13.04 14.43
C ALA A 400 9.04 -13.40 12.94
N LEU A 401 8.87 -12.41 12.05
CA LEU A 401 8.95 -12.61 10.61
C LEU A 401 10.38 -12.97 10.17
N PHE A 402 11.39 -12.35 10.75
CA PHE A 402 12.79 -12.68 10.49
C PHE A 402 13.13 -14.10 10.96
N ALA A 403 12.58 -14.55 12.09
CA ALA A 403 12.74 -15.92 12.56
C ALA A 403 12.15 -16.94 11.57
N VAL A 404 10.95 -16.68 11.01
CA VAL A 404 10.36 -17.52 9.96
C VAL A 404 11.22 -17.53 8.70
N HIS A 405 11.74 -16.37 8.31
CA HIS A 405 12.67 -16.25 7.19
C HIS A 405 13.93 -17.11 7.42
N ALA A 406 14.54 -17.02 8.60
CA ALA A 406 15.74 -17.76 8.95
C ALA A 406 15.48 -19.27 8.96
N ALA A 407 14.38 -19.71 9.58
CA ALA A 407 14.00 -21.12 9.63
C ALA A 407 13.78 -21.72 8.22
N THR A 408 13.04 -21.01 7.37
CA THR A 408 12.76 -21.47 5.99
C THR A 408 14.00 -21.53 5.12
N SER A 409 15.03 -20.73 5.42
CA SER A 409 16.30 -20.72 4.67
C SER A 409 17.24 -21.90 5.00
N ARG A 410 17.02 -22.61 6.11
CA ARG A 410 17.86 -23.73 6.55
C ARG A 410 17.45 -25.08 5.97
N THR A 411 16.21 -25.20 5.50
CA THR A 411 15.61 -26.48 5.07
C THR A 411 15.80 -26.80 3.59
N LEU A 412 16.49 -25.95 2.81
CA LEU A 412 16.85 -26.26 1.42
C LEU A 412 18.21 -26.98 1.43
N PRO A 413 18.29 -28.26 1.02
CA PRO A 413 19.56 -28.95 0.92
C PRO A 413 20.47 -28.24 -0.09
N PRO A 414 21.79 -28.18 0.15
CA PRO A 414 22.73 -27.69 -0.85
C PRO A 414 22.66 -28.63 -2.06
N ILE A 415 22.20 -28.12 -3.21
CA ILE A 415 22.34 -28.82 -4.47
C ILE A 415 23.81 -28.67 -4.84
N VAL A 416 24.55 -29.77 -4.72
CA VAL A 416 25.96 -29.91 -5.15
C VAL A 416 26.06 -29.79 -6.65
#